data_AF-A0A4C1VSF0-F1
#
_entry.id   AF-A0A4C1VSF0-F1
#
_cell.length_a   1.000
_cell.length_b   1.000
_cell.length_c   1.000
_cell.angle_alpha   90.00
_cell.angle_beta   90.00
_cell.angle_gamma   90.00
#
_symmetry.space_group_name_H-M   'P 1'
#
loop_
_entity.id
_entity.type
_entity.pdbx_description
1 polymer ?
#
loop_
_entity_poly.entity_id
_entity_poly.type
_entity_poly.pdbx_seq_one_letter_code
_entity_poly.pdbx_strand_id
1 'polypeptide(L)'
;MSQIQKILHEHLKVKKKLCCRWIPYELTSEHKRTRVDWCKKMLLKYDYGRSNATYDIVTGDETWIYGYMPERKQQSSVLVFEDDSKPTKLRQARSVGKKKLLRFFFLQDEFCLQDPT
;
A
#
# COMPACT_ATOMS: atom_id res chain seq x y z
N MET A 1 26.33 -1.01 24.44
CA MET A 1 26.19 -0.63 23.02
C MET A 1 27.21 -1.41 22.21
N SER A 2 26.82 -2.02 21.09
CA SER A 2 27.76 -2.76 20.23
C SER A 2 28.68 -1.80 19.47
N GLN A 3 29.87 -2.26 19.06
CA GLN A 3 30.82 -1.46 18.26
C GLN A 3 30.18 -0.93 16.97
N ILE A 4 29.27 -1.73 16.38
CA ILE A 4 28.47 -1.36 15.21
C ILE A 4 27.56 -0.16 15.51
N GLN A 5 26.91 -0.13 16.69
CA GLN A 5 26.05 1.00 17.09
C GLN A 5 26.86 2.28 17.28
N LYS A 6 28.08 2.20 17.81
CA LYS A 6 28.97 3.37 17.93
C LYS A 6 29.36 3.93 16.57
N ILE A 7 29.78 3.07 15.63
CA ILE A 7 30.12 3.51 14.26
C ILE A 7 28.91 4.16 13.59
N LEU A 8 27.72 3.57 13.72
CA LEU A 8 26.51 4.10 13.10
C LEU A 8 26.09 5.47 13.66
N HIS A 9 26.07 5.61 14.97
CA HIS A 9 25.52 6.80 15.63
C HIS A 9 26.57 7.90 15.85
N GLU A 10 27.80 7.54 16.20
CA GLU A 10 28.86 8.49 16.55
C GLU A 10 29.67 8.92 15.32
N HIS A 11 30.04 7.98 14.45
CA HIS A 11 30.88 8.28 13.28
C HIS A 11 30.06 8.63 12.03
N LEU A 12 28.98 7.89 11.76
CA LEU A 12 28.14 8.08 10.58
C LEU A 12 26.91 8.97 10.84
N LYS A 13 26.63 9.34 12.10
CA LYS A 13 25.49 10.19 12.50
C LYS A 13 24.12 9.72 11.99
N VAL A 14 23.96 8.42 11.77
CA VAL A 14 22.68 7.83 11.35
C VAL A 14 21.76 7.79 12.58
N LYS A 15 20.63 8.52 12.57
CA LYS A 15 19.77 8.62 13.76
C LYS A 15 18.75 7.49 13.90
N LYS A 16 18.19 6.98 12.80
CA LYS A 16 17.05 6.05 12.85
C LYS A 16 17.08 5.00 11.75
N LYS A 17 16.64 3.79 12.10
CA LYS A 17 16.25 2.77 11.12
C LYS A 17 14.79 3.00 10.75
N LEU A 18 14.51 3.27 9.48
CA LEU A 18 13.15 3.54 9.00
C LEU A 18 12.70 2.40 8.08
N CYS A 19 11.45 1.97 8.24
CA CYS A 19 10.83 1.07 7.27
C CYS A 19 10.49 1.86 6.01
N CYS A 20 10.85 1.33 4.83
CA CYS A 20 10.49 1.95 3.56
C CYS A 20 8.97 2.08 3.42
N ARG A 21 8.53 3.11 2.70
CA ARG A 21 7.14 3.21 2.23
C ARG A 21 6.97 2.28 1.03
N TRP A 22 5.98 1.41 1.09
CA TRP A 22 5.65 0.51 -0.02
C TRP A 22 4.62 1.20 -0.91
N ILE A 23 4.92 1.31 -2.20
CA ILE A 23 4.00 1.86 -3.19
C ILE A 23 3.82 0.82 -4.30
N PRO A 24 2.59 0.52 -4.74
CA PRO A 24 2.36 -0.44 -5.82
C PRO A 24 3.01 -0.02 -7.14
N TYR A 25 2.86 1.26 -7.50
CA TYR A 25 3.35 1.84 -8.73
C TYR A 25 3.79 3.29 -8.51
N GLU A 26 4.84 3.70 -9.20
CA GLU A 26 5.17 5.11 -9.32
C GLU A 26 4.24 5.75 -10.35
N LEU A 27 3.44 6.72 -9.89
CA LEU A 27 2.46 7.40 -10.74
C LEU A 27 3.13 8.53 -11.54
N THR A 28 2.89 8.54 -12.85
CA THR A 28 3.24 9.67 -13.73
C THR A 28 2.44 10.92 -13.36
N SER A 29 2.90 12.09 -13.79
CA SER A 29 2.19 13.37 -13.61
C SER A 29 0.77 13.32 -14.17
N GLU A 30 0.58 12.69 -15.33
CA GLU A 30 -0.73 12.52 -15.97
C GLU A 30 -1.66 11.62 -15.15
N HIS A 31 -1.19 10.47 -14.67
CA HIS A 31 -1.98 9.60 -13.79
C HIS A 31 -2.45 10.34 -12.52
N LYS A 32 -1.58 11.18 -11.95
CA LYS A 32 -1.93 12.00 -10.77
C LYS A 32 -3.05 13.00 -11.10
N ARG A 33 -2.93 13.73 -12.21
CA ARG A 33 -3.96 14.69 -12.66
C ARG A 33 -5.29 13.99 -12.89
N THR A 34 -5.30 12.91 -13.67
CA THR A 34 -6.51 12.14 -13.96
C THR A 34 -7.19 11.65 -12.67
N ARG A 35 -6.41 11.15 -11.70
CA ARG A 35 -6.97 10.73 -10.40
C ARG A 35 -7.62 11.90 -9.64
N VAL A 36 -6.97 13.06 -9.59
CA VAL A 36 -7.54 14.25 -8.92
C VAL A 36 -8.85 14.69 -9.59
N ASP A 37 -8.89 14.70 -10.92
CA ASP A 37 -10.08 15.11 -11.67
C ASP A 37 -11.25 14.13 -11.44
N TRP A 38 -10.98 12.83 -11.43
CA TRP A 38 -11.98 11.82 -11.08
C TRP A 38 -12.48 11.98 -9.64
N CYS A 39 -11.59 12.21 -8.67
CA CYS A 39 -11.99 12.45 -7.28
C CYS A 39 -12.90 13.68 -7.15
N LYS A 40 -12.57 14.79 -7.81
CA LYS A 40 -13.42 16.00 -7.81
C LYS A 40 -14.82 15.72 -8.38
N LYS A 41 -14.90 15.00 -9.49
CA LYS A 41 -16.18 14.60 -10.10
C LYS A 41 -17.01 13.71 -9.17
N MET A 42 -16.38 12.74 -8.52
CA MET A 42 -17.07 11.85 -7.57
C MET A 42 -17.55 12.59 -6.33
N LEU A 43 -16.76 13.53 -5.79
CA LEU A 43 -17.17 14.37 -4.66
C LEU A 43 -18.43 15.17 -5.00
N LEU A 44 -18.48 15.81 -6.17
CA LEU A 44 -19.66 16.55 -6.61
C LEU A 44 -20.88 15.63 -6.80
N LYS A 45 -20.67 14.44 -7.38
CA LYS A 45 -21.74 13.47 -7.62
C LYS A 45 -22.44 13.01 -6.33
N TYR A 46 -21.69 12.85 -5.23
CA TYR A 46 -22.22 12.36 -3.95
C TYR A 46 -22.41 13.46 -2.90
N ASP A 47 -22.54 14.72 -3.32
CA ASP A 47 -22.65 15.89 -2.44
C ASP A 47 -21.62 15.87 -1.30
N TYR A 48 -20.36 15.70 -1.66
CA TYR A 48 -19.24 15.63 -0.72
C TYR A 48 -19.42 14.56 0.39
N GLY A 49 -20.15 13.48 0.08
CA GLY A 49 -20.43 12.38 1.01
C GLY A 49 -21.71 12.55 1.83
N ARG A 50 -22.49 13.61 1.61
CA ARG A 50 -23.81 13.80 2.26
C ARG A 50 -24.92 12.98 1.59
N SER A 51 -24.70 12.55 0.35
CA SER A 51 -25.69 11.74 -0.36
C SER A 51 -25.68 10.29 0.12
N ASN A 52 -26.86 9.79 0.52
CA ASN A 52 -27.08 8.39 0.85
C ASN A 52 -26.86 7.45 -0.36
N ALA A 53 -26.81 7.97 -1.58
CA ALA A 53 -26.50 7.18 -2.78
C ALA A 53 -25.08 6.55 -2.74
N THR A 54 -24.24 6.98 -1.80
CA THR A 54 -22.96 6.32 -1.54
C THR A 54 -23.15 4.88 -1.05
N TYR A 55 -24.21 4.59 -0.29
CA TYR A 55 -24.49 3.24 0.23
C TYR A 55 -24.88 2.24 -0.85
N ASP A 56 -25.34 2.72 -2.00
CA ASP A 56 -25.70 1.89 -3.15
C ASP A 56 -24.48 1.44 -3.97
N ILE A 57 -23.28 1.89 -3.60
CA ILE A 57 -22.04 1.52 -4.30
C ILE A 57 -21.65 0.09 -3.91
N VAL A 58 -21.85 -0.83 -4.84
CA VAL A 58 -21.27 -2.18 -4.79
C VAL A 58 -19.92 -2.15 -5.48
N THR A 59 -18.86 -2.61 -4.80
CA THR A 59 -17.53 -2.75 -5.38
C THR A 59 -17.02 -4.18 -5.22
N GLY A 60 -16.22 -4.64 -6.18
CA GLY A 60 -15.60 -5.95 -6.15
C GLY A 60 -14.19 -5.86 -6.72
N ASP A 61 -13.28 -6.64 -6.17
CA ASP A 61 -11.91 -6.75 -6.66
C ASP A 61 -11.41 -8.21 -6.58
N GLU A 62 -10.52 -8.56 -7.49
CA GLU A 62 -9.84 -9.85 -7.50
C GLU A 62 -8.55 -9.75 -6.70
N THR A 63 -8.44 -10.53 -5.62
CA THR A 63 -7.22 -10.60 -4.82
C THR A 63 -6.57 -11.97 -4.94
N TRP A 64 -5.23 -11.99 -4.89
CA TRP A 64 -4.46 -13.22 -4.92
C TRP A 64 -4.01 -13.59 -3.51
N ILE A 65 -4.29 -14.83 -3.09
CA ILE A 65 -3.74 -15.40 -1.85
C ILE A 65 -2.52 -16.24 -2.23
N TYR A 66 -1.39 -15.96 -1.56
CA TYR A 66 -0.12 -16.62 -1.78
C TYR A 66 0.10 -17.71 -0.74
N GLY A 67 0.60 -18.87 -1.17
CA GLY A 67 0.97 -20.00 -0.29
C GLY A 67 2.28 -19.80 0.48
N TYR A 68 2.90 -18.61 0.44
CA TYR A 68 4.16 -18.32 1.13
C TYR A 68 4.10 -16.96 1.85
N MET A 69 4.94 -16.77 2.87
CA MET A 69 5.01 -15.51 3.61
C MET A 69 5.67 -14.40 2.78
N PRO A 70 4.96 -13.33 2.44
CA PRO A 70 5.59 -12.17 1.81
C PRO A 70 6.62 -11.50 2.72
N GLU A 71 7.64 -10.85 2.13
CA GLU A 71 8.58 -9.98 2.87
C GLU A 71 7.83 -9.08 3.86
N ARG A 72 8.22 -9.15 5.14
CA ARG A 72 7.62 -8.34 6.20
C ARG A 72 8.10 -6.90 6.08
N LYS A 73 7.26 -5.94 6.47
CA LYS A 73 7.62 -4.51 6.49
C LYS A 73 8.93 -4.23 7.24
N GLN A 74 9.20 -4.95 8.33
CA GLN A 74 10.45 -4.83 9.09
C GLN A 74 11.68 -5.28 8.31
N GLN A 75 11.57 -6.23 7.39
CA GLN A 75 12.68 -6.65 6.54
C GLN A 75 13.05 -5.58 5.51
N SER A 76 12.13 -4.65 5.20
CA SER A 76 12.38 -3.49 4.34
C SER A 76 12.93 -2.27 5.08
N SER A 77 13.52 -2.46 6.25
CA SER A 77 14.09 -1.36 7.04
C SER A 77 15.47 -0.96 6.52
N VAL A 78 15.64 0.31 6.19
CA VAL A 78 16.91 0.90 5.70
C VAL A 78 17.39 1.94 6.72
N LEU A 79 18.71 2.11 6.78
CA LEU A 79 19.37 3.13 7.59
C LEU A 79 19.29 4.47 6.85
N VAL A 80 18.83 5.52 7.55
CA VAL A 80 18.54 6.82 6.95
C VAL A 80 19.21 7.93 7.76
N PHE A 81 19.82 8.90 7.08
CA PHE A 81 20.42 10.08 7.70
C PHE A 81 19.35 11.10 8.11
N GLU A 82 19.74 12.13 8.87
CA GLU A 82 18.79 13.06 9.48
C GLU A 82 18.00 13.90 8.45
N ASP A 83 18.64 14.28 7.34
CA ASP A 83 18.02 15.11 6.30
C ASP A 83 17.34 14.31 5.18
N ASP A 84 17.43 12.98 5.24
CA ASP A 84 16.93 12.13 4.17
C ASP A 84 15.42 11.85 4.31
N SER A 85 14.73 11.93 3.16
CA SER A 85 13.33 11.54 3.07
C SER A 85 13.16 10.03 3.26
N LYS A 86 11.96 9.60 3.71
CA LYS A 86 11.66 8.17 3.89
C LYS A 86 11.85 7.43 2.57
N PRO A 87 12.71 6.39 2.53
CA PRO A 87 12.95 5.65 1.30
C PRO A 87 11.67 4.97 0.82
N THR A 88 11.46 5.01 -0.50
CA THR A 88 10.33 4.36 -1.16
C THR A 88 10.81 3.07 -1.81
N LYS A 89 10.15 1.95 -1.51
CA LYS A 89 10.41 0.66 -2.15
C LYS A 89 9.22 0.34 -3.06
N LEU A 90 9.50 0.20 -4.36
CA LEU A 90 8.52 -0.34 -5.30
C LEU A 90 8.27 -1.81 -4.92
N ARG A 91 7.01 -2.22 -4.87
CA ARG A 91 6.65 -3.61 -4.59
C ARG A 91 7.09 -4.50 -5.77
N GLN A 92 8.09 -5.36 -5.56
CA GLN A 92 8.50 -6.36 -6.56
C GLN A 92 7.41 -7.42 -6.78
N ALA A 93 7.38 -7.98 -8.01
CA ALA A 93 6.49 -9.08 -8.38
C ALA A 93 6.84 -10.36 -7.58
N ARG A 94 5.81 -11.13 -7.24
CA ARG A 94 5.91 -12.34 -6.40
C ARG A 94 5.35 -13.55 -7.15
N SER A 95 6.11 -14.65 -7.19
CA SER A 95 5.66 -16.02 -7.51
C SER A 95 6.40 -16.98 -6.54
N VAL A 96 5.80 -18.03 -5.97
CA VAL A 96 5.19 -19.25 -6.57
C VAL A 96 3.96 -19.68 -5.73
N GLY A 97 2.92 -20.24 -6.37
CA GLY A 97 1.70 -20.74 -5.72
C GLY A 97 0.65 -19.65 -5.45
N LYS A 98 -0.31 -19.49 -6.36
CA LYS A 98 -1.39 -18.48 -6.27
C LYS A 98 -2.75 -19.15 -6.27
N LYS A 99 -3.65 -18.72 -5.38
CA LYS A 99 -5.10 -18.96 -5.48
C LYS A 99 -5.80 -17.62 -5.73
N LYS A 100 -6.76 -17.60 -6.65
CA LYS A 100 -7.63 -16.43 -6.86
C LYS A 100 -8.71 -16.41 -5.78
N LEU A 101 -9.04 -15.22 -5.30
CA LEU A 101 -10.19 -14.98 -4.47
C LEU A 101 -10.91 -13.74 -5.00
N LEU A 102 -12.20 -13.91 -5.29
CA LEU A 102 -13.06 -12.81 -5.68
C LEU A 102 -13.71 -12.24 -4.41
N ARG A 103 -13.46 -10.96 -4.15
CA ARG A 103 -13.98 -10.27 -2.97
C ARG A 103 -14.98 -9.22 -3.40
N PHE A 104 -16.19 -9.30 -2.83
CA PHE A 104 -17.20 -8.27 -2.96
C PHE A 104 -17.27 -7.50 -1.64
N PHE A 105 -17.22 -6.17 -1.74
CA PHE A 105 -17.44 -5.28 -0.62
C PHE A 105 -18.80 -4.61 -0.80
N PHE A 106 -19.68 -4.83 0.17
CA PHE A 106 -20.83 -3.98 0.39
C PHE A 106 -20.44 -2.99 1.48
N LEU A 107 -20.88 -1.74 1.39
CA LEU A 107 -20.66 -0.78 2.48
C LEU A 107 -21.37 -1.18 3.79
N GLN A 108 -22.15 -2.27 3.77
CA GLN A 108 -22.84 -2.85 4.92
C GLN A 108 -22.33 -4.25 5.32
N ASP A 109 -21.70 -5.04 4.43
CA ASP A 109 -21.22 -6.41 4.72
C ASP A 109 -20.09 -6.87 3.77
N GLU A 110 -19.21 -7.78 4.22
CA GLU A 110 -18.18 -8.41 3.39
C GLU A 110 -18.58 -9.85 3.02
N PHE A 111 -18.44 -10.24 1.74
CA PHE A 111 -18.59 -11.63 1.30
C PHE A 111 -17.39 -12.06 0.44
N CYS A 112 -16.83 -13.23 0.74
CA CYS A 112 -15.69 -13.80 0.01
C CYS A 112 -16.11 -15.09 -0.67
N LEU A 113 -15.97 -15.16 -1.99
CA LEU A 113 -16.15 -16.40 -2.76
C LEU A 113 -14.77 -16.94 -3.14
N GLN A 114 -14.53 -18.21 -2.81
CA GLN A 114 -13.37 -18.95 -3.29
C GLN A 114 -13.81 -19.81 -4.47
N ASP A 115 -13.02 -19.79 -5.54
CA ASP A 115 -13.24 -20.70 -6.67
C ASP A 115 -13.13 -22.15 -6.15
N PRO A 116 -14.14 -23.00 -6.40
CA PRO A 116 -13.98 -24.44 -6.20
C PRO A 116 -12.99 -24.90 -7.27
N THR A 117 -11.83 -25.36 -6.81
CA THR A 117 -10.78 -25.97 -7.64
C THR A 117 -11.31 -27.05 -8.58
#